data_AF-A0A7W5AU01-F1
#
_entry.id   AF-A0A7W5AU01-F1
#
_cell.length_a   1.000
_cell.length_b   1.000
_cell.length_c   1.000
_cell.angle_alpha   90.00
_cell.angle_beta   90.00
_cell.angle_gamma   90.00
#
_symmetry.space_group_name_H-M   'P 1'
#
loop_
_entity.id
_entity.type
_entity.pdbx_description
1 polymer ?
#
loop_
_entity_poly.entity_id
_entity_poly.type
_entity_poly.pdbx_seq_one_letter_code
_entity_poly.pdbx_strand_id
1 'polypeptide(L)'
;MRKLASLAAITAAAAAVLMIVLLLVRPFVGVADNGDFLRVMGTVGLNYGDPSASYDDQFFKYAHAQFSYDSFFRGAYVSTQIILVLAARVIGAVFHPSAFDVRILGAFYIVLMTAAIYCLVRYGSKLSRWTGIAVALCAFVMLCDIGYLAYFNSFFGEPVSYVFMLLTIGLGLLLTRQERPSRKLLVLFFLSTLFLACSKIQNAPIGGAFAIIGLRFAGLGRDIRWRKLAYGWSAALFLIAVIMYVAAPKDLKHINLYQTVFFGVMNGSPDVEGDLEELGLPPRLSVLAGTNYFQTDTAIKQNDPSLKPDFYDRISHKDILLFYLKHPGRLIDKMEYAAENGMTIRPYYLGNYEKEAGKPPGAVTSVYSVWSEFKLHQLPNKLWFIALVYLLYYAAAAYEYLRRPQVRSRRAVELFMLIGLVGIFSFLIPILGDGQADMAKHLFLFNVCFDMMIVTAIAYAAFYAEKLVRGRRASYN
;
A
#
# COMPACT_ATOMS: atom_id res chain seq x y z
N MET A 1 15.91 3.96 30.67
CA MET A 1 14.72 3.33 30.04
C MET A 1 13.48 4.23 29.99
N ARG A 2 13.13 4.98 31.06
CA ARG A 2 11.98 5.93 31.06
C ARG A 2 12.08 7.02 29.95
N LYS A 3 13.25 7.66 29.78
CA LYS A 3 13.52 8.68 28.74
C LYS A 3 13.47 8.19 27.27
N LEU A 4 13.41 6.87 27.02
CA LEU A 4 13.36 6.30 25.66
C LEU A 4 11.97 5.75 25.32
N ALA A 5 11.17 5.38 26.32
CA ALA A 5 9.73 5.18 26.14
C ALA A 5 9.02 6.52 25.86
N SER A 6 9.56 7.62 26.39
CA SER A 6 9.05 8.96 26.08
C SER A 6 9.27 9.38 24.63
N LEU A 7 10.36 8.99 23.96
CA LEU A 7 10.57 9.38 22.54
C LEU A 7 9.45 8.83 21.64
N ALA A 8 9.14 7.54 21.75
CA ALA A 8 8.06 6.94 20.97
C ALA A 8 6.70 7.59 21.25
N ALA A 9 6.41 7.90 22.52
CA ALA A 9 5.17 8.57 22.90
C ALA A 9 5.10 10.03 22.40
N ILE A 10 6.20 10.78 22.52
CA ILE A 10 6.31 12.17 22.06
C ILE A 10 6.15 12.23 20.53
N THR A 11 6.86 11.38 19.78
CA THR A 11 6.75 11.35 18.32
C THR A 11 5.36 10.93 17.89
N ALA A 12 4.76 9.92 18.52
CA ALA A 12 3.38 9.51 18.22
C ALA A 12 2.37 10.63 18.50
N ALA A 13 2.49 11.32 19.65
CA ALA A 13 1.63 12.45 19.98
C ALA A 13 1.81 13.63 19.01
N ALA A 14 3.05 13.97 18.66
CA ALA A 14 3.34 15.01 17.69
C ALA A 14 2.78 14.67 16.30
N ALA A 15 2.93 13.41 15.86
CA ALA A 15 2.36 12.94 14.59
C ALA A 15 0.82 12.97 14.62
N ALA A 16 0.19 12.57 15.72
CA ALA A 16 -1.26 12.64 15.89
C ALA A 16 -1.76 14.10 15.78
N VAL A 17 -1.12 15.03 16.50
CA VAL A 17 -1.46 16.46 16.43
C VAL A 17 -1.29 17.00 15.02
N LEU A 18 -0.19 16.67 14.35
CA LEU A 18 0.06 17.06 12.96
C LEU A 18 -1.06 16.55 12.04
N MET A 19 -1.37 15.25 12.08
CA MET A 19 -2.40 14.65 11.23
C MET A 19 -3.80 15.24 11.51
N ILE A 20 -4.14 15.48 12.79
CA ILE A 20 -5.40 16.14 13.16
C ILE A 20 -5.48 17.54 12.55
N VAL A 21 -4.41 18.33 12.66
CA VAL A 21 -4.37 19.68 12.08
C VAL A 21 -4.49 19.65 10.56
N LEU A 22 -3.78 18.74 9.90
CA LEU A 22 -3.77 18.63 8.43
C LEU A 22 -5.08 18.10 7.86
N LEU A 23 -5.71 17.11 8.52
CA LEU A 23 -6.83 16.35 7.94
C LEU A 23 -8.20 16.74 8.51
N LEU A 24 -8.27 17.23 9.75
CA LEU A 24 -9.54 17.46 10.45
C LEU A 24 -9.84 18.94 10.70
N VAL A 25 -8.82 19.81 10.80
CA VAL A 25 -8.97 21.23 11.21
C VAL A 25 -8.76 22.23 10.09
N ARG A 26 -7.63 22.18 9.36
CA ARG A 26 -7.37 23.04 8.20
C ARG A 26 -8.41 22.77 7.11
N PRO A 27 -8.59 23.68 6.10
CA PRO A 27 -9.53 23.43 5.01
C PRO A 27 -9.40 21.99 4.54
N PHE A 28 -10.53 21.30 4.39
CA PHE A 28 -10.58 19.87 4.21
C PHE A 28 -9.58 19.42 3.14
N VAL A 29 -8.77 18.42 3.50
CA VAL A 29 -7.85 17.75 2.59
C VAL A 29 -8.27 16.29 2.48
N GLY A 30 -8.66 15.89 1.28
CA GLY A 30 -8.92 14.50 0.92
C GLY A 30 -8.29 14.17 -0.43
N VAL A 31 -8.77 13.12 -1.09
CA VAL A 31 -8.44 12.82 -2.48
C VAL A 31 -9.76 12.66 -3.24
N ALA A 32 -9.89 13.36 -4.37
CA ALA A 32 -11.04 13.25 -5.26
C ALA A 32 -11.25 11.80 -5.71
N ASP A 33 -12.52 11.43 -5.91
CA ASP A 33 -12.86 10.11 -6.41
C ASP A 33 -12.50 9.99 -7.89
N ASN A 34 -11.87 8.89 -8.27
CA ASN A 34 -11.55 8.57 -9.66
C ASN A 34 -12.49 7.49 -10.24
N GLY A 35 -13.60 7.20 -9.56
CA GLY A 35 -14.58 6.17 -9.91
C GLY A 35 -14.51 4.92 -9.02
N ASP A 36 -13.60 4.88 -8.05
CA ASP A 36 -13.37 3.72 -7.19
C ASP A 36 -14.26 3.71 -5.93
N PHE A 37 -14.73 4.87 -5.44
CA PHE A 37 -15.39 4.94 -4.13
C PHE A 37 -16.68 4.13 -4.08
N LEU A 38 -17.44 4.06 -5.19
CA LEU A 38 -18.72 3.33 -5.24
C LEU A 38 -18.60 1.86 -4.83
N ARG A 39 -17.45 1.22 -5.05
CA ARG A 39 -17.21 -0.17 -4.63
C ARG A 39 -17.35 -0.33 -3.11
N VAL A 40 -16.80 0.63 -2.37
CA VAL A 40 -16.84 0.67 -0.90
C VAL A 40 -18.19 1.21 -0.43
N MET A 41 -18.61 2.36 -0.97
CA MET A 41 -19.84 3.05 -0.56
C MET A 41 -21.09 2.19 -0.78
N GLY A 42 -21.17 1.49 -1.93
CA GLY A 42 -22.30 0.60 -2.25
C GLY A 42 -22.44 -0.57 -1.28
N THR A 43 -21.34 -1.10 -0.75
CA THR A 43 -21.38 -2.17 0.27
C THR A 43 -21.78 -1.64 1.63
N VAL A 44 -21.21 -0.51 2.07
CA VAL A 44 -21.48 0.03 3.40
C VAL A 44 -22.76 0.87 3.49
N GLY A 45 -23.47 1.10 2.38
CA GLY A 45 -24.68 1.92 2.37
C GLY A 45 -24.37 3.40 2.57
N LEU A 46 -23.43 3.90 1.79
CA LEU A 46 -23.16 5.32 1.56
C LEU A 46 -23.37 5.64 0.08
N ASN A 47 -23.58 6.90 -0.25
CA ASN A 47 -23.67 7.38 -1.63
C ASN A 47 -23.21 8.84 -1.71
N TYR A 48 -23.12 9.40 -2.91
CA TYR A 48 -22.80 10.82 -3.06
C TYR A 48 -23.94 11.69 -2.53
N GLY A 49 -23.59 12.87 -2.00
CA GLY A 49 -24.55 13.75 -1.33
C GLY A 49 -25.51 14.45 -2.28
N ASP A 50 -25.01 14.92 -3.42
CA ASP A 50 -25.77 15.70 -4.41
C ASP A 50 -25.97 14.89 -5.71
N PRO A 51 -27.18 14.39 -5.99
CA PRO A 51 -27.49 13.69 -7.24
C PRO A 51 -27.46 14.57 -8.49
N SER A 52 -27.47 15.91 -8.31
CA SER A 52 -27.45 16.90 -9.40
C SER A 52 -26.06 17.43 -9.70
N ALA A 53 -25.05 17.01 -8.92
CA ALA A 53 -23.66 17.39 -9.15
C ALA A 53 -23.22 16.99 -10.56
N SER A 54 -22.48 17.87 -11.22
CA SER A 54 -21.87 17.53 -12.51
C SER A 54 -20.83 16.42 -12.33
N TYR A 55 -20.60 15.61 -13.37
CA TYR A 55 -19.57 14.57 -13.35
C TYR A 55 -18.21 15.11 -12.89
N ASP A 56 -17.85 16.29 -13.40
CA ASP A 56 -16.60 16.98 -13.08
C ASP A 56 -16.52 17.48 -11.64
N ASP A 57 -17.64 17.84 -11.03
CA ASP A 57 -17.66 18.22 -9.62
C ASP A 57 -17.57 16.99 -8.70
N GLN A 58 -18.16 15.88 -9.13
CA GLN A 58 -18.21 14.64 -8.37
C GLN A 58 -16.90 13.85 -8.44
N PHE A 59 -16.24 13.84 -9.61
CA PHE A 59 -15.06 13.02 -9.89
C PHE A 59 -13.85 13.88 -10.27
N PHE A 60 -12.65 13.40 -9.92
CA PHE A 60 -11.33 13.93 -10.27
C PHE A 60 -10.97 15.33 -9.76
N LYS A 61 -11.85 16.34 -9.86
CA LYS A 61 -11.50 17.75 -9.61
C LYS A 61 -11.55 18.15 -8.15
N TYR A 62 -12.49 17.63 -7.38
CA TYR A 62 -12.70 18.01 -5.98
C TYR A 62 -12.82 16.80 -5.06
N ALA A 63 -12.30 16.94 -3.85
CA ALA A 63 -12.51 15.99 -2.77
C ALA A 63 -13.78 16.38 -2.00
N HIS A 64 -14.46 15.41 -1.40
CA HIS A 64 -15.73 15.61 -0.71
C HIS A 64 -15.65 15.12 0.74
N ALA A 65 -16.02 15.95 1.71
CA ALA A 65 -16.10 15.50 3.10
C ALA A 65 -17.41 14.77 3.42
N GLN A 66 -18.51 15.18 2.80
CA GLN A 66 -19.87 14.74 3.11
C GLN A 66 -20.42 13.75 2.08
N PHE A 67 -21.04 12.69 2.58
CA PHE A 67 -21.68 11.64 1.80
C PHE A 67 -23.09 11.36 2.35
N SER A 68 -24.02 10.91 1.51
CA SER A 68 -25.36 10.55 1.96
C SER A 68 -25.38 9.12 2.52
N TYR A 69 -26.25 8.87 3.49
CA TYR A 69 -26.57 7.50 3.91
C TYR A 69 -27.51 6.86 2.89
N ASP A 70 -27.26 5.58 2.60
CA ASP A 70 -28.06 4.77 1.68
C ASP A 70 -28.25 3.36 2.26
N SER A 71 -29.03 2.55 1.56
CA SER A 71 -29.20 1.11 1.76
C SER A 71 -27.88 0.35 1.64
N PHE A 72 -27.69 -0.60 2.55
CA PHE A 72 -26.53 -1.50 2.56
C PHE A 72 -26.55 -2.47 1.38
N PHE A 73 -25.38 -2.95 0.99
CA PHE A 73 -25.20 -4.06 0.03
C PHE A 73 -25.85 -3.84 -1.35
N ARG A 74 -25.87 -2.60 -1.85
CA ARG A 74 -26.18 -2.30 -3.27
C ARG A 74 -25.11 -2.84 -4.23
N GLY A 75 -23.93 -3.11 -3.69
CA GLY A 75 -22.87 -3.89 -4.32
C GLY A 75 -22.09 -4.67 -3.26
N ALA A 76 -21.32 -5.67 -3.69
CA ALA A 76 -20.51 -6.51 -2.82
C ALA A 76 -19.01 -6.36 -3.16
N TYR A 77 -18.30 -5.60 -2.34
CA TYR A 77 -16.85 -5.48 -2.39
C TYR A 77 -16.22 -6.14 -1.16
N VAL A 78 -15.40 -7.17 -1.38
CA VAL A 78 -14.73 -7.89 -0.30
C VAL A 78 -13.39 -7.23 -0.02
N SER A 79 -13.31 -6.50 1.09
CA SER A 79 -12.08 -5.88 1.59
C SER A 79 -12.16 -5.67 3.10
N THR A 80 -11.01 -5.76 3.79
CA THR A 80 -10.89 -5.39 5.20
C THR A 80 -11.14 -3.89 5.44
N GLN A 81 -11.06 -3.06 4.40
CA GLN A 81 -11.45 -1.65 4.47
C GLN A 81 -12.91 -1.48 4.89
N ILE A 82 -13.80 -2.38 4.43
CA ILE A 82 -15.23 -2.34 4.73
C ILE A 82 -15.48 -2.34 6.24
N ILE A 83 -14.65 -3.04 7.02
CA ILE A 83 -14.77 -3.09 8.49
C ILE A 83 -14.58 -1.70 9.11
N LEU A 84 -13.56 -0.96 8.64
CA LEU A 84 -13.27 0.38 9.16
C LEU A 84 -14.33 1.39 8.72
N VAL A 85 -14.74 1.31 7.45
CA VAL A 85 -15.74 2.23 6.89
C VAL A 85 -17.11 2.00 7.53
N LEU A 86 -17.51 0.75 7.74
CA LEU A 86 -18.76 0.42 8.41
C LEU A 86 -18.77 0.93 9.86
N ALA A 87 -17.67 0.73 10.60
CA ALA A 87 -17.55 1.24 11.95
C ALA A 87 -17.59 2.79 11.99
N ALA A 88 -16.89 3.46 11.06
CA ALA A 88 -16.95 4.90 10.91
C ALA A 88 -18.38 5.37 10.57
N ARG A 89 -19.07 4.68 9.65
CA ARG A 89 -20.46 4.97 9.26
C ARG A 89 -21.42 4.85 10.43
N VAL A 90 -21.30 3.80 11.25
CA VAL A 90 -22.18 3.61 12.43
C VAL A 90 -21.98 4.75 13.43
N ILE A 91 -20.74 5.15 13.69
CA ILE A 91 -20.44 6.32 14.53
C ILE A 91 -21.02 7.58 13.90
N GLY A 92 -20.81 7.78 12.60
CA GLY A 92 -21.37 8.90 11.85
C GLY A 92 -22.88 8.98 11.98
N ALA A 93 -23.59 7.87 11.82
CA ALA A 93 -25.06 7.86 11.87
C ALA A 93 -25.60 8.26 13.25
N VAL A 94 -24.83 8.00 14.32
CA VAL A 94 -25.20 8.37 15.70
C VAL A 94 -24.97 9.86 15.96
N PHE A 95 -23.85 10.44 15.50
CA PHE A 95 -23.47 11.82 15.82
C PHE A 95 -23.85 12.85 14.74
N HIS A 96 -23.98 12.42 13.49
CA HIS A 96 -24.28 13.23 12.30
C HIS A 96 -25.27 12.47 11.39
N PRO A 97 -26.56 12.40 11.77
CA PRO A 97 -27.55 11.59 11.04
C PRO A 97 -27.93 12.18 9.67
N SER A 98 -27.67 13.47 9.42
CA SER A 98 -28.02 14.14 8.16
C SER A 98 -27.08 13.78 7.00
N ALA A 99 -25.79 13.54 7.29
CA ALA A 99 -24.79 13.15 6.30
C ALA A 99 -23.61 12.46 6.99
N PHE A 100 -22.98 11.52 6.29
CA PHE A 100 -21.75 10.89 6.73
C PHE A 100 -20.54 11.76 6.41
N ASP A 101 -19.72 12.03 7.43
CA ASP A 101 -18.47 12.77 7.28
C ASP A 101 -17.27 11.81 7.23
N VAL A 102 -16.55 11.82 6.11
CA VAL A 102 -15.37 10.93 5.89
C VAL A 102 -14.24 11.22 6.88
N ARG A 103 -14.21 12.40 7.52
CA ARG A 103 -13.22 12.71 8.57
C ARG A 103 -13.30 11.76 9.78
N ILE A 104 -14.45 11.13 10.00
CA ILE A 104 -14.60 10.08 11.02
C ILE A 104 -13.72 8.86 10.66
N LEU A 105 -13.72 8.47 9.39
CA LEU A 105 -12.82 7.43 8.88
C LEU A 105 -11.35 7.91 8.93
N GLY A 106 -11.09 9.17 8.58
CA GLY A 106 -9.77 9.79 8.74
C GLY A 106 -9.23 9.67 10.17
N ALA A 107 -10.07 9.92 11.18
CA ALA A 107 -9.70 9.77 12.59
C ALA A 107 -9.30 8.33 12.96
N PHE A 108 -9.95 7.31 12.38
CA PHE A 108 -9.56 5.91 12.59
C PHE A 108 -8.16 5.65 12.04
N TYR A 109 -7.87 6.13 10.84
CA TYR A 109 -6.54 6.00 10.25
C TYR A 109 -5.47 6.78 11.03
N ILE A 110 -5.79 7.95 11.59
CA ILE A 110 -4.90 8.70 12.49
C ILE A 110 -4.52 7.85 13.71
N VAL A 111 -5.49 7.19 14.36
CA VAL A 111 -5.22 6.32 15.52
C VAL A 111 -4.32 5.15 15.13
N LEU A 112 -4.61 4.48 14.02
CA LEU A 112 -3.84 3.34 13.52
C LEU A 112 -2.40 3.75 13.13
N MET A 113 -2.26 4.87 12.42
CA MET A 113 -0.96 5.44 12.04
C MET A 113 -0.14 5.83 13.28
N THR A 114 -0.77 6.47 14.26
CA THR A 114 -0.13 6.84 15.53
C THR A 114 0.41 5.61 16.26
N ALA A 115 -0.37 4.52 16.29
CA ALA A 115 0.07 3.25 16.86
C ALA A 115 1.24 2.63 16.08
N ALA A 116 1.24 2.74 14.74
CA ALA A 116 2.31 2.26 13.87
C ALA A 116 3.63 3.00 14.15
N ILE A 117 3.59 4.33 14.15
CA ILE A 117 4.74 5.20 14.46
C ILE A 117 5.27 4.89 15.86
N TYR A 118 4.39 4.79 16.86
CA TYR A 118 4.80 4.39 18.20
C TYR A 118 5.56 3.07 18.20
N CYS A 119 5.06 2.04 17.51
CA CYS A 119 5.71 0.73 17.45
C CYS A 119 7.10 0.77 16.79
N LEU A 120 7.23 1.47 15.66
CA LEU A 120 8.48 1.60 14.91
C LEU A 120 9.54 2.37 15.72
N VAL A 121 9.18 3.54 16.26
CA VAL A 121 10.10 4.36 17.08
C VAL A 121 10.47 3.64 18.38
N ARG A 122 9.51 2.91 18.98
CA ARG A 122 9.78 2.09 20.17
C ARG A 122 10.77 0.98 19.89
N TYR A 123 10.68 0.33 18.73
CA TYR A 123 11.67 -0.66 18.30
C TYR A 123 13.05 -0.03 18.08
N GLY A 124 13.14 1.06 17.31
CA GLY A 124 14.40 1.77 17.05
C GLY A 124 15.10 2.21 18.34
N SER A 125 14.32 2.76 19.29
CA SER A 125 14.80 3.19 20.61
C SER A 125 15.31 2.05 21.50
N LYS A 126 14.92 0.79 21.23
CA LYS A 126 15.44 -0.42 21.90
C LYS A 126 16.73 -0.95 21.25
N LEU A 127 17.10 -0.46 20.07
CA LEU A 127 18.40 -0.75 19.45
C LEU A 127 19.44 0.23 19.97
N SER A 128 19.16 1.52 19.86
CA SER A 128 20.04 2.58 20.35
C SER A 128 19.29 3.91 20.45
N ARG A 129 19.88 4.92 21.11
CA ARG A 129 19.25 6.27 21.18
C ARG A 129 19.19 6.91 19.80
N TRP A 130 20.27 6.83 19.04
CA TRP A 130 20.36 7.49 17.73
C TRP A 130 19.53 6.78 16.67
N THR A 131 19.42 5.45 16.73
CA THR A 131 18.48 4.69 15.89
C THR A 131 17.03 5.09 16.20
N GLY A 132 16.68 5.26 17.47
CA GLY A 132 15.35 5.76 17.86
C GLY A 132 15.04 7.15 17.31
N ILE A 133 16.00 8.08 17.40
CA ILE A 133 15.87 9.45 16.86
C ILE A 133 15.75 9.42 15.33
N ALA A 134 16.60 8.64 14.64
CA ALA A 134 16.55 8.52 13.19
C ALA A 134 15.18 8.01 12.71
N VAL A 135 14.68 6.92 13.31
CA VAL A 135 13.34 6.39 12.97
C VAL A 135 12.24 7.41 13.30
N ALA A 136 12.35 8.14 14.42
CA ALA A 136 11.37 9.17 14.78
C ALA A 136 11.32 10.30 13.76
N LEU A 137 12.47 10.83 13.34
CA LEU A 137 12.56 11.90 12.35
C LEU A 137 12.06 11.43 10.97
N CYS A 138 12.51 10.26 10.51
CA CYS A 138 12.04 9.70 9.25
C CYS A 138 10.54 9.41 9.27
N ALA A 139 10.00 8.82 10.33
CA ALA A 139 8.56 8.59 10.44
C ALA A 139 7.77 9.90 10.41
N PHE A 140 8.24 10.92 11.13
CA PHE A 140 7.56 12.22 11.17
C PHE A 140 7.63 12.96 9.83
N VAL A 141 8.77 12.97 9.14
CA VAL A 141 8.95 13.74 7.90
C VAL A 141 8.46 12.98 6.67
N MET A 142 8.74 11.69 6.58
CA MET A 142 8.45 10.88 5.38
C MET A 142 7.08 10.20 5.48
N LEU A 143 6.79 9.54 6.61
CA LEU A 143 5.58 8.73 6.74
C LEU A 143 4.33 9.57 7.09
N CYS A 144 4.51 10.77 7.65
CA CYS A 144 3.41 11.73 7.82
C CYS A 144 3.34 12.77 6.69
N ASP A 145 3.99 12.54 5.55
CA ASP A 145 3.89 13.44 4.39
C ASP A 145 2.44 13.48 3.85
N ILE A 146 1.99 14.67 3.46
CA ILE A 146 0.61 14.89 2.99
C ILE A 146 0.26 14.07 1.75
N GLY A 147 1.24 13.70 0.92
CA GLY A 147 1.05 12.83 -0.23
C GLY A 147 0.45 11.47 0.18
N TYR A 148 0.81 10.98 1.35
CA TYR A 148 0.19 9.79 1.94
C TYR A 148 -1.09 10.12 2.71
N LEU A 149 -1.04 11.15 3.56
CA LEU A 149 -2.11 11.41 4.53
C LEU A 149 -3.41 11.89 3.89
N ALA A 150 -3.37 12.56 2.74
CA ALA A 150 -4.58 13.02 2.05
C ALA A 150 -5.56 11.87 1.76
N TYR A 151 -5.05 10.66 1.50
CA TYR A 151 -5.87 9.47 1.29
C TYR A 151 -6.71 9.07 2.51
N PHE A 152 -6.37 9.51 3.73
CA PHE A 152 -7.13 9.11 4.93
C PHE A 152 -8.58 9.64 4.91
N ASN A 153 -8.82 10.76 4.23
CA ASN A 153 -10.15 11.31 3.99
C ASN A 153 -10.65 10.91 2.58
N SER A 154 -10.60 9.61 2.28
CA SER A 154 -11.06 9.03 1.01
C SER A 154 -11.52 7.59 1.21
N PHE A 155 -12.23 7.03 0.23
CA PHE A 155 -12.58 5.60 0.21
C PHE A 155 -11.61 4.73 -0.60
N PHE A 156 -10.41 5.23 -0.91
CA PHE A 156 -9.33 4.42 -1.48
C PHE A 156 -8.86 3.34 -0.49
N GLY A 157 -8.38 2.20 -0.99
CA GLY A 157 -7.87 1.09 -0.15
C GLY A 157 -6.43 1.29 0.36
N GLU A 158 -5.78 2.33 -0.15
CA GLU A 158 -4.40 2.75 0.06
C GLU A 158 -4.10 3.01 1.55
N PRO A 159 -4.93 3.76 2.32
CA PRO A 159 -4.73 3.95 3.76
C PRO A 159 -4.66 2.64 4.54
N VAL A 160 -5.48 1.65 4.19
CA VAL A 160 -5.49 0.35 4.88
C VAL A 160 -4.18 -0.38 4.61
N SER A 161 -3.77 -0.48 3.34
CA SER A 161 -2.48 -1.06 2.98
C SER A 161 -1.33 -0.35 3.71
N TYR A 162 -1.41 0.98 3.81
CA TYR A 162 -0.38 1.79 4.42
C TYR A 162 -0.20 1.52 5.91
N VAL A 163 -1.26 1.78 6.71
CA VAL A 163 -1.16 1.73 8.17
C VAL A 163 -0.92 0.31 8.66
N PHE A 164 -1.49 -0.69 7.97
CA PHE A 164 -1.30 -2.09 8.35
C PHE A 164 0.04 -2.66 7.91
N MET A 165 0.66 -2.19 6.82
CA MET A 165 2.05 -2.52 6.52
C MET A 165 2.98 -2.04 7.64
N LEU A 166 2.84 -0.77 8.05
CA LEU A 166 3.64 -0.18 9.12
C LEU A 166 3.40 -0.88 10.48
N LEU A 167 2.14 -1.15 10.83
CA LEU A 167 1.78 -1.88 12.06
C LEU A 167 2.35 -3.29 12.05
N THR A 168 2.17 -4.05 10.97
CA THR A 168 2.66 -5.43 10.87
C THR A 168 4.17 -5.49 11.08
N ILE A 169 4.94 -4.62 10.41
CA ILE A 169 6.38 -4.55 10.60
C ILE A 169 6.73 -4.10 12.02
N GLY A 170 6.11 -3.04 12.54
CA GLY A 170 6.38 -2.53 13.89
C GLY A 170 6.10 -3.56 14.99
N LEU A 171 4.95 -4.24 14.94
CA LEU A 171 4.56 -5.27 15.90
C LEU A 171 5.48 -6.50 15.79
N GLY A 172 5.79 -6.95 14.57
CA GLY A 172 6.72 -8.03 14.31
C GLY A 172 8.12 -7.75 14.86
N LEU A 173 8.65 -6.55 14.59
CA LEU A 173 9.95 -6.13 15.10
C LEU A 173 9.96 -6.05 16.63
N LEU A 174 8.89 -5.56 17.27
CA LEU A 174 8.77 -5.55 18.73
C LEU A 174 8.75 -6.97 19.34
N LEU A 175 8.13 -7.95 18.68
CA LEU A 175 8.16 -9.36 19.10
C LEU A 175 9.58 -9.92 19.14
N THR A 176 10.40 -9.61 18.14
CA THR A 176 11.80 -10.10 18.08
C THR A 176 12.69 -9.55 19.19
N ARG A 177 12.26 -8.51 19.91
CA ARG A 177 13.00 -7.91 21.04
C ARG A 177 12.54 -8.40 22.41
N GLN A 178 11.58 -9.32 22.49
CA GLN A 178 11.07 -9.83 23.76
C GLN A 178 11.71 -11.19 24.10
N GLU A 179 12.25 -11.30 25.31
CA GLU A 179 12.74 -12.59 25.82
C GLU A 179 11.60 -13.58 26.06
N ARG A 180 10.46 -13.07 26.56
CA ARG A 180 9.20 -13.80 26.66
C ARG A 180 8.19 -13.12 25.72
N PRO A 181 8.03 -13.62 24.49
CA PRO A 181 7.20 -12.93 23.50
C PRO A 181 5.72 -12.97 23.87
N SER A 182 5.05 -11.83 23.74
CA SER A 182 3.64 -11.66 24.10
C SER A 182 2.73 -12.29 23.06
N ARG A 183 1.86 -13.21 23.51
CA ARG A 183 0.81 -13.82 22.66
C ARG A 183 -0.15 -12.76 22.11
N LYS A 184 -0.48 -11.73 22.89
CA LYS A 184 -1.32 -10.61 22.43
C LYS A 184 -0.67 -9.90 21.25
N LEU A 185 0.63 -9.64 21.34
CA LEU A 185 1.38 -8.98 20.27
C LEU A 185 1.49 -9.86 19.01
N LEU A 186 1.60 -11.18 19.17
CA LEU A 186 1.54 -12.13 18.05
C LEU A 186 0.18 -12.10 17.34
N VAL A 187 -0.91 -12.10 18.10
CA VAL A 187 -2.27 -12.00 17.51
C VAL A 187 -2.46 -10.66 16.80
N LEU A 188 -2.03 -9.54 17.41
CA LEU A 188 -2.09 -8.23 16.77
C LEU A 188 -1.26 -8.16 15.49
N PHE A 189 -0.10 -8.82 15.44
CA PHE A 189 0.69 -8.97 14.21
C PHE A 189 -0.12 -9.67 13.12
N PHE A 190 -0.71 -10.84 13.41
CA PHE A 190 -1.49 -11.58 12.41
C PHE A 190 -2.77 -10.85 11.99
N LEU A 191 -3.47 -10.19 12.90
CA LEU A 191 -4.62 -9.35 12.58
C LEU A 191 -4.21 -8.19 11.67
N SER A 192 -3.08 -7.53 11.97
CA SER A 192 -2.57 -6.45 11.12
C SER A 192 -2.22 -6.95 9.72
N THR A 193 -1.57 -8.12 9.63
CA THR A 193 -1.26 -8.76 8.35
C THR A 193 -2.51 -9.16 7.58
N LEU A 194 -3.54 -9.66 8.26
CA LEU A 194 -4.83 -9.99 7.64
C LEU A 194 -5.46 -8.75 7.00
N PHE A 195 -5.47 -7.62 7.73
CA PHE A 195 -5.94 -6.33 7.20
C PHE A 195 -5.13 -5.87 5.99
N LEU A 196 -3.80 -6.00 6.03
CA LEU A 196 -2.94 -5.70 4.89
C LEU A 196 -3.27 -6.58 3.67
N ALA A 197 -3.22 -7.91 3.84
CA ALA A 197 -3.38 -8.87 2.75
C ALA A 197 -4.77 -8.83 2.10
N CYS A 198 -5.81 -8.50 2.87
CA CYS A 198 -7.19 -8.48 2.40
C CYS A 198 -7.72 -7.06 2.12
N SER A 199 -6.84 -6.04 2.10
CA SER A 199 -7.25 -4.67 1.79
C SER A 199 -7.54 -4.47 0.29
N LYS A 200 -6.80 -5.18 -0.56
CA LYS A 200 -6.98 -5.26 -2.01
C LYS A 200 -6.67 -6.69 -2.47
N ILE A 201 -7.31 -7.14 -3.55
CA ILE A 201 -7.05 -8.47 -4.14
C ILE A 201 -5.56 -8.59 -4.53
N GLN A 202 -4.97 -7.52 -5.04
CA GLN A 202 -3.55 -7.42 -5.39
C GLN A 202 -2.60 -7.68 -4.20
N ASN A 203 -3.07 -7.49 -2.96
CA ASN A 203 -2.28 -7.72 -1.76
C ASN A 203 -2.39 -9.15 -1.23
N ALA A 204 -3.24 -10.01 -1.78
CA ALA A 204 -3.42 -11.37 -1.29
C ALA A 204 -2.10 -12.18 -1.27
N PRO A 205 -1.22 -12.13 -2.30
CA PRO A 205 0.07 -12.85 -2.28
C PRO A 205 0.98 -12.46 -1.10
N ILE A 206 0.89 -11.21 -0.63
CA ILE A 206 1.63 -10.71 0.54
C ILE A 206 1.26 -11.50 1.79
N GLY A 207 -0.02 -11.89 1.94
CA GLY A 207 -0.49 -12.73 3.05
C GLY A 207 0.24 -14.07 3.14
N GLY A 208 0.53 -14.69 1.99
CA GLY A 208 1.32 -15.92 1.93
C GLY A 208 2.77 -15.72 2.41
N ALA A 209 3.40 -14.63 1.99
CA ALA A 209 4.76 -14.31 2.41
C ALA A 209 4.85 -14.06 3.93
N PHE A 210 3.89 -13.34 4.51
CA PHE A 210 3.82 -13.16 5.96
C PHE A 210 3.42 -14.43 6.72
N ALA A 211 2.62 -15.34 6.13
CA ALA A 211 2.33 -16.62 6.74
C ALA A 211 3.61 -17.45 6.93
N ILE A 212 4.53 -17.43 5.97
CA ILE A 212 5.86 -18.07 6.09
C ILE A 212 6.64 -17.46 7.27
N ILE A 213 6.67 -16.13 7.41
CA ILE A 213 7.28 -15.47 8.58
C ILE A 213 6.57 -15.85 9.88
N GLY A 214 5.25 -15.99 9.86
CA GLY A 214 4.45 -16.48 10.99
C GLY A 214 4.88 -17.88 11.45
N LEU A 215 5.13 -18.80 10.51
CA LEU A 215 5.69 -20.12 10.82
C LEU A 215 7.07 -19.99 11.47
N ARG A 216 7.89 -19.07 10.97
CA ARG A 216 9.24 -18.80 11.50
C ARG A 216 9.19 -18.22 12.92
N PHE A 217 8.13 -17.50 13.29
CA PHE A 217 7.90 -16.98 14.64
C PHE A 217 7.59 -18.06 15.67
N ALA A 218 7.21 -19.27 15.26
CA ALA A 218 7.07 -20.39 16.19
C ALA A 218 8.38 -20.68 16.96
N GLY A 219 9.53 -20.33 16.38
CA GLY A 219 10.85 -20.43 17.03
C GLY A 219 11.19 -19.32 18.04
N LEU A 220 10.34 -18.29 18.21
CA LEU A 220 10.56 -17.21 19.18
C LEU A 220 10.15 -17.59 20.61
N GLY A 221 9.08 -18.38 20.75
CA GLY A 221 8.56 -18.89 22.00
C GLY A 221 8.89 -20.37 22.20
N ARG A 222 8.97 -20.80 23.46
CA ARG A 222 9.35 -22.18 23.81
C ARG A 222 8.16 -23.07 24.17
N ASP A 223 7.03 -22.49 24.58
CA ASP A 223 5.87 -23.26 25.01
C ASP A 223 4.99 -23.74 23.85
N ILE A 224 4.28 -24.84 24.06
CA ILE A 224 3.41 -25.45 23.05
C ILE A 224 2.26 -24.54 22.63
N ARG A 225 1.72 -23.73 23.56
CA ARG A 225 0.61 -22.82 23.25
C ARG A 225 1.06 -21.72 22.28
N TRP A 226 2.28 -21.18 22.46
CA TRP A 226 2.89 -20.26 21.50
C TRP A 226 3.00 -20.87 20.09
N ARG A 227 3.55 -22.08 19.99
CA ARG A 227 3.75 -22.75 18.69
C ARG A 227 2.43 -23.03 17.98
N LYS A 228 1.43 -23.55 18.71
CA LYS A 228 0.08 -23.77 18.18
C LYS A 228 -0.54 -22.46 17.68
N LEU A 229 -0.38 -21.38 18.43
CA LEU A 229 -0.87 -20.05 18.03
C LEU A 229 -0.19 -19.56 16.75
N ALA A 230 1.14 -19.64 16.68
CA ALA A 230 1.89 -19.21 15.50
C ALA A 230 1.52 -20.03 14.25
N TYR A 231 1.47 -21.35 14.35
CA TYR A 231 1.11 -22.23 13.23
C TYR A 231 -0.35 -22.06 12.82
N GLY A 232 -1.28 -22.02 13.77
CA GLY A 232 -2.71 -21.86 13.49
C GLY A 232 -3.01 -20.54 12.78
N TRP A 233 -2.46 -19.43 13.26
CA TRP A 233 -2.64 -18.13 12.60
C TRP A 233 -1.93 -18.04 11.24
N SER A 234 -0.78 -18.71 11.07
CA SER A 234 -0.11 -18.75 9.76
C SER A 234 -0.92 -19.53 8.74
N ALA A 235 -1.46 -20.69 9.14
CA ALA A 235 -2.33 -21.51 8.28
C ALA A 235 -3.63 -20.75 7.93
N ALA A 236 -4.26 -20.10 8.92
CA ALA A 236 -5.46 -19.30 8.70
C ALA A 236 -5.18 -18.13 7.74
N LEU A 237 -4.07 -17.39 7.95
CA LEU A 237 -3.69 -16.28 7.07
C LEU A 237 -3.44 -16.75 5.63
N PHE A 238 -2.71 -17.86 5.45
CA PHE A 238 -2.47 -18.42 4.13
C PHE A 238 -3.78 -18.84 3.45
N LEU A 239 -4.66 -19.55 4.17
CA LEU A 239 -5.95 -19.98 3.65
C LEU A 239 -6.83 -18.78 3.25
N ILE A 240 -6.91 -17.75 4.09
CA ILE A 240 -7.69 -16.55 3.78
C ILE A 240 -7.11 -15.82 2.56
N ALA A 241 -5.78 -15.72 2.45
CA ALA A 241 -5.14 -15.15 1.26
C ALA A 241 -5.50 -15.90 -0.03
N VAL A 242 -5.53 -17.24 0.02
CA VAL A 242 -5.97 -18.07 -1.12
C VAL A 242 -7.44 -17.84 -1.43
N ILE A 243 -8.31 -17.83 -0.41
CA ILE A 243 -9.75 -17.58 -0.58
C ILE A 243 -10.00 -16.21 -1.21
N MET A 244 -9.31 -15.16 -0.75
CA MET A 244 -9.43 -13.80 -1.31
C MET A 244 -9.12 -13.76 -2.80
N TYR A 245 -8.12 -14.53 -3.26
CA TYR A 245 -7.76 -14.59 -4.67
C TYR A 245 -8.77 -15.40 -5.50
N VAL A 246 -9.21 -16.56 -4.99
CA VAL A 246 -10.15 -17.45 -5.71
C VAL A 246 -11.57 -16.86 -5.76
N ALA A 247 -11.99 -16.13 -4.72
CA ALA A 247 -13.31 -15.51 -4.63
C ALA A 247 -13.38 -14.11 -5.29
N ALA A 248 -12.35 -13.70 -6.02
CA ALA A 248 -12.33 -12.42 -6.73
C ALA A 248 -13.50 -12.32 -7.74
N PRO A 249 -14.29 -11.21 -7.73
CA PRO A 249 -15.39 -11.00 -8.68
C PRO A 249 -14.95 -11.08 -10.14
N LYS A 250 -15.79 -11.71 -10.99
CA LYS A 250 -15.50 -11.88 -12.43
C LYS A 250 -15.41 -10.55 -13.17
N ASP A 251 -16.24 -9.57 -12.83
CA ASP A 251 -16.24 -8.27 -13.52
C ASP A 251 -14.94 -7.50 -13.28
N LEU A 252 -14.41 -7.53 -12.05
CA LEU A 252 -13.08 -6.99 -11.75
C LEU A 252 -11.99 -7.72 -12.55
N LYS A 253 -12.11 -9.03 -12.72
CA LYS A 253 -11.19 -9.81 -13.55
C LYS A 253 -11.24 -9.38 -15.02
N HIS A 254 -12.41 -9.10 -15.59
CA HIS A 254 -12.54 -8.65 -16.98
C HIS A 254 -11.91 -7.27 -17.21
N ILE A 255 -12.21 -6.31 -16.34
CA ILE A 255 -11.61 -4.96 -16.39
C ILE A 255 -10.08 -5.08 -16.38
N ASN A 256 -9.55 -5.82 -15.42
CA ASN A 256 -8.11 -6.01 -15.24
C ASN A 256 -7.44 -6.72 -16.42
N LEU A 257 -8.07 -7.77 -16.98
CA LEU A 257 -7.54 -8.46 -18.17
C LEU A 257 -7.49 -7.56 -19.40
N TYR A 258 -8.54 -6.77 -19.65
CA TYR A 258 -8.56 -5.82 -20.75
C TYR A 258 -7.40 -4.83 -20.64
N GLN A 259 -7.25 -4.20 -19.47
CA GLN A 259 -6.18 -3.23 -19.25
C GLN A 259 -4.79 -3.86 -19.36
N THR A 260 -4.62 -5.07 -18.83
CA THR A 260 -3.35 -5.81 -18.89
C THR A 260 -2.93 -6.11 -20.33
N VAL A 261 -3.87 -6.52 -21.19
CA VAL A 261 -3.55 -6.89 -22.58
C VAL A 261 -3.44 -5.65 -23.45
N PHE A 262 -4.49 -4.85 -23.53
CA PHE A 262 -4.59 -3.77 -24.52
C PHE A 262 -3.83 -2.52 -24.09
N PHE A 263 -3.90 -2.15 -22.81
CA PHE A 263 -3.18 -0.99 -22.26
C PHE A 263 -1.81 -1.36 -21.67
N GLY A 264 -1.53 -2.66 -21.53
CA GLY A 264 -0.26 -3.21 -21.07
C GLY A 264 0.55 -3.80 -22.22
N VAL A 265 0.38 -5.09 -22.50
CA VAL A 265 1.19 -5.87 -23.47
C VAL A 265 1.21 -5.22 -24.85
N MET A 266 0.05 -4.90 -25.41
CA MET A 266 -0.11 -4.37 -26.78
C MET A 266 0.29 -2.91 -26.90
N ASN A 267 0.21 -2.15 -25.80
CA ASN A 267 0.53 -0.73 -25.80
C ASN A 267 2.02 -0.51 -26.08
N GLY A 268 2.35 0.14 -27.21
CA GLY A 268 3.72 0.28 -27.67
C GLY A 268 4.38 -1.05 -28.06
N SER A 269 3.62 -2.05 -28.52
CA SER A 269 4.20 -3.24 -29.15
C SER A 269 4.72 -2.94 -30.56
N PRO A 270 5.93 -3.42 -30.92
CA PRO A 270 6.43 -3.34 -32.29
C PRO A 270 5.67 -4.28 -33.26
N ASP A 271 5.02 -5.32 -32.74
CA ASP A 271 4.24 -6.30 -33.52
C ASP A 271 2.98 -6.70 -32.74
N VAL A 272 1.95 -5.86 -32.82
CA VAL A 272 0.68 -6.07 -32.11
C VAL A 272 -0.03 -7.34 -32.57
N GLU A 273 -0.04 -7.63 -33.88
CA GLU A 273 -0.75 -8.80 -34.41
C GLU A 273 -0.03 -10.09 -34.03
N GLY A 274 1.30 -10.14 -34.15
CA GLY A 274 2.09 -11.29 -33.69
C GLY A 274 1.97 -11.55 -32.20
N ASP A 275 1.97 -10.50 -31.36
CA ASP A 275 1.78 -10.64 -29.91
C ASP A 275 0.37 -11.16 -29.57
N LEU A 276 -0.67 -10.74 -30.30
CA LEU A 276 -2.02 -11.28 -30.15
C LEU A 276 -2.06 -12.76 -30.54
N GLU A 277 -1.45 -13.12 -31.66
CA GLU A 277 -1.40 -14.52 -32.12
C GLU A 277 -0.67 -15.43 -31.11
N GLU A 278 0.46 -14.99 -30.55
CA GLU A 278 1.16 -15.77 -29.51
C GLU A 278 0.29 -15.98 -28.26
N LEU A 279 -0.49 -14.98 -27.89
CA LEU A 279 -1.45 -15.06 -26.79
C LEU A 279 -2.73 -15.85 -27.15
N GLY A 280 -2.85 -16.37 -28.38
CA GLY A 280 -4.01 -17.11 -28.85
C GLY A 280 -5.25 -16.24 -29.11
N LEU A 281 -5.04 -14.95 -29.33
CA LEU A 281 -6.06 -13.94 -29.56
C LEU A 281 -6.21 -13.59 -31.06
N PRO A 282 -7.42 -13.29 -31.54
CA PRO A 282 -7.63 -12.89 -32.94
C PRO A 282 -6.91 -11.59 -33.32
N PRO A 283 -6.22 -11.51 -34.48
CA PRO A 283 -5.56 -10.29 -34.94
C PRO A 283 -6.47 -9.06 -35.06
N ARG A 284 -7.78 -9.26 -35.30
CA ARG A 284 -8.76 -8.16 -35.35
C ARG A 284 -8.85 -7.32 -34.08
N LEU A 285 -8.36 -7.84 -32.95
CA LEU A 285 -8.31 -7.10 -31.68
C LEU A 285 -7.16 -6.09 -31.63
N SER A 286 -6.29 -6.03 -32.65
CA SER A 286 -5.19 -5.06 -32.75
C SER A 286 -5.66 -3.61 -32.69
N VAL A 287 -6.88 -3.33 -33.14
CA VAL A 287 -7.55 -2.02 -33.07
C VAL A 287 -7.76 -1.51 -31.64
N LEU A 288 -7.62 -2.38 -30.62
CA LEU A 288 -7.72 -2.02 -29.21
C LEU A 288 -6.35 -1.73 -28.57
N ALA A 289 -5.23 -1.94 -29.27
CA ALA A 289 -3.91 -1.68 -28.71
C ALA A 289 -3.77 -0.23 -28.23
N GLY A 290 -3.28 -0.04 -27.01
CA GLY A 290 -3.12 1.28 -26.40
C GLY A 290 -4.41 1.86 -25.79
N THR A 291 -5.54 1.14 -25.83
CA THR A 291 -6.80 1.58 -25.21
C THR A 291 -6.97 1.05 -23.78
N ASN A 292 -7.59 1.85 -22.90
CA ASN A 292 -7.95 1.45 -21.54
C ASN A 292 -9.46 1.12 -21.43
N TYR A 293 -9.84 0.43 -20.34
CA TYR A 293 -11.21 -0.10 -20.21
C TYR A 293 -12.28 0.99 -20.10
N PHE A 294 -11.92 2.18 -19.61
CA PHE A 294 -12.86 3.28 -19.34
C PHE A 294 -12.91 4.32 -20.47
N GLN A 295 -12.14 4.13 -21.55
CA GLN A 295 -12.22 4.97 -22.74
C GLN A 295 -13.53 4.73 -23.50
N THR A 296 -14.18 5.83 -23.88
CA THR A 296 -15.47 5.82 -24.58
C THR A 296 -15.33 5.74 -26.09
N ASP A 297 -14.17 6.07 -26.63
CA ASP A 297 -13.86 6.22 -28.05
C ASP A 297 -13.12 5.02 -28.66
N THR A 298 -13.33 3.82 -28.12
CA THR A 298 -12.72 2.59 -28.68
C THR A 298 -13.47 2.06 -29.91
N ALA A 299 -12.71 1.42 -30.82
CA ALA A 299 -13.23 0.81 -32.05
C ALA A 299 -14.15 -0.40 -31.77
N ILE A 300 -13.77 -1.24 -30.81
CA ILE A 300 -14.63 -2.30 -30.26
C ILE A 300 -14.99 -1.87 -28.83
N LYS A 301 -16.29 -1.81 -28.52
CA LYS A 301 -16.74 -1.42 -27.18
C LYS A 301 -16.45 -2.52 -26.17
N GLN A 302 -16.13 -2.15 -24.94
CA GLN A 302 -15.72 -3.08 -23.89
C GLN A 302 -16.85 -4.03 -23.47
N ASN A 303 -18.11 -3.66 -23.72
CA ASN A 303 -19.30 -4.48 -23.54
C ASN A 303 -19.75 -5.22 -24.81
N ASP A 304 -18.96 -5.18 -25.89
CA ASP A 304 -19.28 -5.87 -27.13
C ASP A 304 -19.33 -7.39 -26.89
N PRO A 305 -20.43 -8.09 -27.27
CA PRO A 305 -20.57 -9.52 -27.05
C PRO A 305 -19.47 -10.37 -27.68
N SER A 306 -18.81 -9.90 -28.74
CA SER A 306 -17.72 -10.60 -29.41
C SER A 306 -16.47 -10.77 -28.53
N LEU A 307 -16.22 -9.83 -27.60
CA LEU A 307 -15.05 -9.90 -26.70
C LEU A 307 -15.10 -11.10 -25.76
N LYS A 308 -16.29 -11.63 -25.46
CA LYS A 308 -16.39 -12.80 -24.59
C LYS A 308 -15.69 -14.03 -25.19
N PRO A 309 -16.13 -14.58 -26.34
CA PRO A 309 -15.49 -15.73 -26.97
C PRO A 309 -14.12 -15.42 -27.59
N ASP A 310 -13.85 -14.17 -28.00
CA ASP A 310 -12.59 -13.80 -28.64
C ASP A 310 -11.47 -13.52 -27.67
N PHE A 311 -11.80 -13.07 -26.45
CA PHE A 311 -10.83 -12.51 -25.52
C PHE A 311 -11.00 -13.10 -24.11
N TYR A 312 -12.10 -12.78 -23.42
CA TYR A 312 -12.25 -13.10 -21.99
C TYR A 312 -12.25 -14.60 -21.67
N ASP A 313 -12.76 -15.44 -22.58
CA ASP A 313 -12.76 -16.90 -22.41
C ASP A 313 -11.42 -17.55 -22.81
N ARG A 314 -10.50 -16.82 -23.47
CA ARG A 314 -9.27 -17.36 -24.05
C ARG A 314 -8.00 -17.06 -23.28
N ILE A 315 -7.99 -15.97 -22.50
CA ILE A 315 -6.77 -15.47 -21.86
C ILE A 315 -6.91 -15.31 -20.35
N SER A 316 -5.79 -15.46 -19.65
CA SER A 316 -5.68 -15.25 -18.21
C SER A 316 -4.39 -14.53 -17.84
N HIS A 317 -4.32 -13.99 -16.62
CA HIS A 317 -3.09 -13.37 -16.09
C HIS A 317 -1.90 -14.35 -16.03
N LYS A 318 -2.14 -15.67 -16.01
CA LYS A 318 -1.08 -16.67 -16.10
C LYS A 318 -0.42 -16.64 -17.48
N ASP A 319 -1.20 -16.47 -18.54
CA ASP A 319 -0.69 -16.43 -19.91
C ASP A 319 0.14 -15.16 -20.13
N ILE A 320 -0.30 -14.04 -19.56
CA ILE A 320 0.46 -12.79 -19.53
C ILE A 320 1.79 -12.94 -18.80
N LEU A 321 1.79 -13.59 -17.63
CA LEU A 321 3.02 -13.89 -16.91
C LEU A 321 3.97 -14.74 -17.76
N LEU A 322 3.46 -15.79 -18.42
CA LEU A 322 4.26 -16.65 -19.30
C LEU A 322 4.80 -15.88 -20.52
N PHE A 323 4.00 -14.99 -21.10
CA PHE A 323 4.43 -14.11 -22.18
C PHE A 323 5.62 -13.25 -21.75
N TYR A 324 5.54 -12.54 -20.63
CA TYR A 324 6.66 -11.74 -20.13
C TYR A 324 7.90 -12.55 -19.76
N LEU A 325 7.73 -13.80 -19.31
CA LEU A 325 8.86 -14.71 -19.05
C LEU A 325 9.58 -15.14 -20.32
N LYS A 326 8.86 -15.29 -21.44
CA LYS A 326 9.46 -15.54 -22.76
C LYS A 326 10.06 -14.27 -23.37
N HIS A 327 9.50 -13.11 -23.03
CA HIS A 327 9.86 -11.80 -23.57
C HIS A 327 10.36 -10.84 -22.48
N PRO A 328 11.51 -11.11 -21.85
CA PRO A 328 12.00 -10.32 -20.72
C PRO A 328 12.26 -8.84 -21.08
N GLY A 329 12.64 -8.54 -22.32
CA GLY A 329 12.77 -7.16 -22.79
C GLY A 329 11.45 -6.37 -22.70
N ARG A 330 10.33 -7.01 -23.08
CA ARG A 330 9.00 -6.42 -23.00
C ARG A 330 8.59 -6.15 -21.55
N LEU A 331 8.96 -7.04 -20.62
CA LEU A 331 8.74 -6.80 -19.19
C LEU A 331 9.57 -5.62 -18.68
N ILE A 332 10.83 -5.52 -19.08
CA ILE A 332 11.73 -4.42 -18.71
C ILE A 332 11.15 -3.08 -19.18
N ASP A 333 10.61 -2.99 -20.40
CA ASP A 333 9.97 -1.76 -20.89
C ASP A 333 8.81 -1.32 -19.98
N LYS A 334 7.98 -2.28 -19.54
CA LYS A 334 6.88 -1.98 -18.59
C LYS A 334 7.38 -1.63 -17.20
N MET A 335 8.48 -2.23 -16.77
CA MET A 335 9.13 -1.88 -15.51
C MET A 335 9.76 -0.48 -15.55
N GLU A 336 10.30 -0.03 -16.69
CA GLU A 336 10.77 1.35 -16.86
C GLU A 336 9.59 2.34 -16.76
N TYR A 337 8.47 2.06 -17.43
CA TYR A 337 7.26 2.89 -17.29
C TYR A 337 6.75 2.94 -15.84
N ALA A 338 6.75 1.80 -15.15
CA ALA A 338 6.41 1.76 -13.72
C ALA A 338 7.41 2.55 -12.87
N ALA A 339 8.72 2.49 -13.18
CA ALA A 339 9.74 3.25 -12.48
C ALA A 339 9.60 4.77 -12.68
N GLU A 340 9.18 5.21 -13.87
CA GLU A 340 8.90 6.62 -14.17
C GLU A 340 7.76 7.18 -13.31
N ASN A 341 6.81 6.31 -12.93
CA ASN A 341 5.72 6.63 -12.03
C ASN A 341 6.02 6.28 -10.55
N GLY A 342 7.16 5.63 -10.28
CA GLY A 342 7.45 4.96 -9.01
C GLY A 342 7.88 5.89 -7.87
N MET A 343 8.22 7.15 -8.14
CA MET A 343 8.52 8.15 -7.10
C MET A 343 7.36 9.12 -6.85
N THR A 344 6.22 8.88 -7.49
CA THR A 344 4.99 9.67 -7.35
C THR A 344 4.07 9.01 -6.32
N ILE A 345 4.02 9.55 -5.10
CA ILE A 345 3.21 8.98 -4.00
C ILE A 345 1.70 9.15 -4.24
N ARG A 346 1.30 10.28 -4.84
CA ARG A 346 -0.10 10.65 -5.08
C ARG A 346 -0.35 11.01 -6.55
N PRO A 347 -1.54 10.74 -7.09
CA PRO A 347 -1.93 11.19 -8.41
C PRO A 347 -2.15 12.70 -8.39
N TYR A 348 -1.37 13.44 -9.19
CA TYR A 348 -1.53 14.90 -9.32
C TYR A 348 -2.75 15.30 -10.16
N TYR A 349 -3.44 14.34 -10.78
CA TYR A 349 -4.68 14.56 -11.50
C TYR A 349 -5.93 14.51 -10.59
N LEU A 350 -5.79 14.17 -9.30
CA LEU A 350 -6.88 14.13 -8.32
C LEU A 350 -6.79 15.30 -7.34
N GLY A 351 -7.80 16.17 -7.37
CA GLY A 351 -7.90 17.31 -6.47
C GLY A 351 -7.98 16.90 -4.99
N ASN A 352 -7.48 17.77 -4.10
CA ASN A 352 -7.46 17.49 -2.66
C ASN A 352 -8.42 18.37 -1.84
N TYR A 353 -9.01 19.38 -2.46
CA TYR A 353 -9.87 20.35 -1.79
C TYR A 353 -11.33 20.18 -2.21
N GLU A 354 -12.22 20.57 -1.30
CA GLU A 354 -13.63 20.82 -1.61
C GLU A 354 -13.78 22.02 -2.56
N LYS A 355 -14.88 22.04 -3.33
CA LYS A 355 -15.19 23.14 -4.26
C LYS A 355 -15.37 24.46 -3.51
N GLU A 356 -15.99 24.40 -2.34
CA GLU A 356 -16.26 25.51 -1.43
C GLU A 356 -14.97 26.15 -0.89
N ALA A 357 -13.83 25.46 -0.94
CA ALA A 357 -12.55 26.02 -0.56
C ALA A 357 -12.02 27.08 -1.55
N GLY A 358 -12.71 27.28 -2.69
CA GLY A 358 -12.39 28.31 -3.69
C GLY A 358 -11.05 28.10 -4.40
N LYS A 359 -10.52 26.88 -4.37
CA LYS A 359 -9.27 26.51 -5.07
C LYS A 359 -9.57 26.14 -6.52
N PRO A 360 -8.61 26.29 -7.44
CA PRO A 360 -8.76 25.84 -8.81
C PRO A 360 -9.17 24.35 -8.88
N PRO A 361 -9.98 23.94 -9.88
CA PRO A 361 -10.34 22.54 -10.05
C PRO A 361 -9.09 21.66 -10.19
N GLY A 362 -9.03 20.53 -9.48
CA GLY A 362 -7.87 19.64 -9.48
C GLY A 362 -6.70 20.13 -8.63
N ALA A 363 -6.86 21.19 -7.82
CA ALA A 363 -5.79 21.69 -6.96
C ALA A 363 -5.36 20.64 -5.91
N VAL A 364 -4.04 20.49 -5.77
CA VAL A 364 -3.37 19.56 -4.86
C VAL A 364 -2.66 20.35 -3.76
N THR A 365 -2.72 19.86 -2.51
CA THR A 365 -2.08 20.56 -1.38
C THR A 365 -0.57 20.35 -1.36
N SER A 366 0.22 21.41 -1.13
CA SER A 366 1.67 21.31 -0.88
C SER A 366 2.04 21.47 0.61
N VAL A 367 1.04 21.55 1.49
CA VAL A 367 1.28 21.69 2.93
C VAL A 367 1.82 20.38 3.47
N TYR A 368 3.05 20.39 4.00
CA TYR A 368 3.71 19.20 4.55
C TYR A 368 3.99 18.10 3.50
N SER A 369 4.40 18.52 2.29
CA SER A 369 4.76 17.63 1.17
C SER A 369 6.27 17.53 0.92
N VAL A 370 7.10 17.75 1.96
CA VAL A 370 8.56 17.85 1.81
C VAL A 370 9.15 16.57 1.22
N TRP A 371 8.67 15.41 1.67
CA TRP A 371 9.20 14.13 1.22
C TRP A 371 8.65 13.74 -0.15
N SER A 372 7.34 13.90 -0.37
CA SER A 372 6.73 13.56 -1.66
C SER A 372 7.25 14.42 -2.82
N GLU A 373 7.39 15.74 -2.63
CA GLU A 373 7.94 16.63 -3.65
C GLU A 373 9.45 16.42 -3.84
N PHE A 374 10.20 16.11 -2.77
CA PHE A 374 11.61 15.72 -2.91
C PHE A 374 11.75 14.45 -3.74
N LYS A 375 10.95 13.41 -3.46
CA LYS A 375 10.97 12.17 -4.24
C LYS A 375 10.66 12.42 -5.71
N LEU A 376 9.60 13.18 -5.99
CA LEU A 376 9.16 13.46 -7.35
C LEU A 376 10.22 14.19 -8.18
N HIS A 377 10.89 15.18 -7.58
CA HIS A 377 11.76 16.10 -8.31
C HIS A 377 13.26 15.78 -8.22
N GLN A 378 13.71 15.07 -7.18
CA GLN A 378 15.14 14.90 -6.89
C GLN A 378 15.61 13.44 -6.99
N LEU A 379 14.74 12.45 -6.80
CA LEU A 379 15.14 11.05 -6.96
C LEU A 379 15.05 10.63 -8.43
N PRO A 380 15.98 9.79 -8.92
CA PRO A 380 15.89 9.28 -10.28
C PRO A 380 14.67 8.36 -10.46
N ASN A 381 13.75 8.77 -11.35
CA ASN A 381 12.56 8.00 -11.74
C ASN A 381 12.91 6.93 -12.79
N LYS A 382 13.95 6.12 -12.50
CA LYS A 382 14.53 5.15 -13.45
C LYS A 382 14.71 3.79 -12.81
N LEU A 383 14.50 2.73 -13.59
CA LEU A 383 14.52 1.36 -13.08
C LEU A 383 15.88 0.99 -12.47
N TRP A 384 16.98 1.44 -13.07
CA TRP A 384 18.34 1.17 -12.55
C TRP A 384 18.53 1.70 -11.13
N PHE A 385 17.93 2.86 -10.79
CA PHE A 385 18.06 3.46 -9.47
C PHE A 385 17.29 2.66 -8.43
N ILE A 386 16.06 2.25 -8.78
CA ILE A 386 15.27 1.33 -7.95
C ILE A 386 16.06 0.03 -7.74
N ALA A 387 16.56 -0.59 -8.80
CA ALA A 387 17.34 -1.82 -8.74
C ALA A 387 18.58 -1.68 -7.84
N LEU A 388 19.30 -0.54 -7.91
CA LEU A 388 20.44 -0.25 -7.06
C LEU A 388 20.06 -0.17 -5.57
N VAL A 389 18.98 0.54 -5.23
CA VAL A 389 18.49 0.64 -3.84
C VAL A 389 18.12 -0.75 -3.31
N TYR A 390 17.43 -1.56 -4.11
CA TYR A 390 17.08 -2.93 -3.76
C TYR A 390 18.31 -3.82 -3.58
N LEU A 391 19.29 -3.73 -4.49
CA LEU A 391 20.54 -4.49 -4.40
C LEU A 391 21.29 -4.17 -3.10
N LEU A 392 21.50 -2.88 -2.80
CA LEU A 392 22.19 -2.45 -1.58
C LEU A 392 21.43 -2.87 -0.31
N TYR A 393 20.11 -2.74 -0.33
CA TYR A 393 19.25 -3.13 0.79
C TYR A 393 19.35 -4.63 1.09
N TYR A 394 19.21 -5.48 0.06
CA TYR A 394 19.29 -6.92 0.23
C TYR A 394 20.71 -7.40 0.53
N ALA A 395 21.75 -6.77 -0.01
CA ALA A 395 23.13 -7.06 0.34
C ALA A 395 23.39 -6.80 1.84
N ALA A 396 22.95 -5.65 2.36
CA ALA A 396 23.06 -5.33 3.78
C ALA A 396 22.26 -6.30 4.65
N ALA A 397 21.02 -6.63 4.25
CA ALA A 397 20.19 -7.59 4.96
C ALA A 397 20.81 -9.00 4.97
N ALA A 398 21.33 -9.48 3.85
CA ALA A 398 22.00 -10.78 3.75
C ALA A 398 23.26 -10.83 4.63
N TYR A 399 24.09 -9.79 4.58
CA TYR A 399 25.25 -9.65 5.46
C TYR A 399 24.86 -9.73 6.95
N GLU A 400 23.80 -9.02 7.36
CA GLU A 400 23.28 -9.06 8.73
C GLU A 400 22.69 -10.42 9.12
N TYR A 401 22.04 -11.10 8.18
CA TYR A 401 21.45 -12.42 8.41
C TYR A 401 22.53 -13.47 8.71
N LEU A 402 23.58 -13.49 7.86
CA LEU A 402 24.65 -14.47 7.93
C LEU A 402 25.48 -14.33 9.20
N ARG A 403 25.86 -13.10 9.56
CA ARG A 403 26.74 -12.84 10.71
C ARG A 403 26.07 -12.98 12.08
N ARG A 404 24.73 -12.98 12.14
CA ARG A 404 23.99 -13.04 13.42
C ARG A 404 23.54 -14.47 13.72
N PRO A 405 24.07 -15.14 14.76
CA PRO A 405 23.66 -16.50 15.11
C PRO A 405 22.34 -16.55 15.87
N GLN A 406 21.94 -15.44 16.52
CA GLN A 406 20.76 -15.42 17.37
C GLN A 406 19.46 -15.42 16.54
N VAL A 407 18.60 -16.42 16.78
CA VAL A 407 17.30 -16.60 16.11
C VAL A 407 16.48 -15.31 16.08
N ARG A 408 16.35 -14.62 17.21
CA ARG A 408 15.58 -13.36 17.32
C ARG A 408 16.08 -12.29 16.37
N SER A 409 17.39 -12.12 16.26
CA SER A 409 17.98 -11.14 15.34
C SER A 409 17.77 -11.54 13.88
N ARG A 410 17.88 -12.83 13.55
CA ARG A 410 17.56 -13.33 12.19
C ARG A 410 16.11 -13.08 11.81
N ARG A 411 15.15 -13.29 12.73
CA ARG A 411 13.72 -12.97 12.49
C ARG A 411 13.48 -11.48 12.24
N ALA A 412 14.24 -10.60 12.88
CA ALA A 412 14.15 -9.16 12.62
C ALA A 412 14.66 -8.82 11.20
N VAL A 413 15.77 -9.43 10.78
CA VAL A 413 16.31 -9.28 9.42
C VAL A 413 15.34 -9.84 8.36
N GLU A 414 14.70 -10.98 8.63
CA GLU A 414 13.68 -11.54 7.73
C GLU A 414 12.47 -10.61 7.55
N LEU A 415 12.06 -9.89 8.61
CA LEU A 415 11.02 -8.87 8.49
C LEU A 415 11.46 -7.68 7.62
N PHE A 416 12.72 -7.24 7.73
CA PHE A 416 13.27 -6.21 6.85
C PHE A 416 13.33 -6.70 5.39
N MET A 417 13.82 -7.92 5.13
CA MET A 417 13.78 -8.52 3.80
C MET A 417 12.36 -8.61 3.23
N LEU A 418 11.36 -8.82 4.11
CA LEU A 418 9.96 -8.87 3.71
C LEU A 418 9.42 -7.50 3.28
N ILE A 419 9.91 -6.38 3.82
CA ILE A 419 9.58 -5.04 3.33
C ILE A 419 9.95 -4.92 1.85
N GLY A 420 11.19 -5.28 1.50
CA GLY A 420 11.62 -5.29 0.11
C GLY A 420 10.79 -6.25 -0.75
N LEU A 421 10.45 -7.43 -0.23
CA LEU A 421 9.73 -8.43 -1.02
C LEU A 421 8.30 -7.95 -1.33
N VAL A 422 7.64 -7.34 -0.36
CA VAL A 422 6.35 -6.68 -0.55
C VAL A 422 6.48 -5.55 -1.57
N GLY A 423 7.53 -4.74 -1.49
CA GLY A 423 7.81 -3.70 -2.47
C GLY A 423 7.95 -4.24 -3.90
N ILE A 424 8.70 -5.34 -4.11
CA ILE A 424 8.82 -6.01 -5.42
C ILE A 424 7.45 -6.48 -5.91
N PHE A 425 6.65 -7.13 -5.07
CA PHE A 425 5.30 -7.55 -5.46
C PHE A 425 4.42 -6.37 -5.82
N SER A 426 4.41 -5.31 -5.01
CA SER A 426 3.63 -4.09 -5.27
C SER A 426 4.11 -3.30 -6.49
N PHE A 427 5.33 -3.56 -6.98
CA PHE A 427 5.85 -3.00 -8.22
C PHE A 427 5.43 -3.83 -9.45
N LEU A 428 5.50 -5.16 -9.35
CA LEU A 428 5.26 -6.07 -10.48
C LEU A 428 3.78 -6.42 -10.69
N ILE A 429 2.99 -6.54 -9.62
CA ILE A 429 1.57 -6.92 -9.72
C ILE A 429 0.75 -5.93 -10.56
N PRO A 430 0.91 -4.59 -10.41
CA PRO A 430 0.19 -3.64 -11.28
C PRO A 430 0.48 -3.84 -12.77
N ILE A 431 1.74 -4.10 -13.14
CA ILE A 431 2.14 -4.39 -14.52
C ILE A 431 1.40 -5.63 -15.06
N LEU A 432 1.30 -6.67 -14.24
CA LEU A 432 0.69 -7.94 -14.60
C LEU A 432 -0.84 -7.95 -14.50
N GLY A 433 -1.44 -7.02 -13.76
CA GLY A 433 -2.85 -7.04 -13.40
C GLY A 433 -3.68 -5.86 -13.88
N ASP A 434 -3.07 -4.72 -14.19
CA ASP A 434 -3.75 -3.49 -14.63
C ASP A 434 -3.06 -2.83 -15.85
N GLY A 435 -1.99 -3.43 -16.40
CA GLY A 435 -1.24 -2.85 -17.51
C GLY A 435 -0.59 -1.52 -17.11
N GLN A 436 -0.82 -0.45 -17.88
CA GLN A 436 -0.29 0.89 -17.59
C GLN A 436 -1.30 1.84 -16.92
N ALA A 437 -2.50 1.36 -16.58
CA ALA A 437 -3.57 2.20 -16.08
C ALA A 437 -3.32 2.64 -14.63
N ASP A 438 -3.57 3.92 -14.33
CA ASP A 438 -3.46 4.49 -12.99
C ASP A 438 -2.17 4.11 -12.24
N MET A 439 -1.06 3.96 -12.97
CA MET A 439 0.16 3.32 -12.46
C MET A 439 0.67 3.95 -11.15
N ALA A 440 0.70 5.28 -11.07
CA ALA A 440 1.11 6.00 -9.85
C ALA A 440 0.27 5.61 -8.62
N LYS A 441 -1.05 5.47 -8.76
CA LYS A 441 -1.95 5.03 -7.68
C LYS A 441 -1.67 3.57 -7.30
N HIS A 442 -1.50 2.69 -8.27
CA HIS A 442 -1.23 1.27 -8.02
C HIS A 442 0.15 1.02 -7.38
N LEU A 443 1.12 1.91 -7.63
CA LEU A 443 2.46 1.89 -7.00
C LEU A 443 2.50 2.50 -5.59
N PHE A 444 1.35 2.82 -4.99
CA PHE A 444 1.29 3.39 -3.64
C PHE A 444 1.97 2.48 -2.59
N LEU A 445 1.66 1.17 -2.57
CA LEU A 445 2.28 0.25 -1.59
C LEU A 445 3.77 -0.02 -1.91
N PHE A 446 4.17 0.06 -3.17
CA PHE A 446 5.59 0.07 -3.56
C PHE A 446 6.31 1.27 -2.92
N ASN A 447 5.73 2.47 -3.05
CA ASN A 447 6.27 3.69 -2.43
C ASN A 447 6.41 3.53 -0.91
N VAL A 448 5.39 2.99 -0.23
CA VAL A 448 5.45 2.73 1.22
C VAL A 448 6.64 1.83 1.56
N CYS A 449 6.82 0.71 0.84
CA CYS A 449 7.91 -0.22 1.10
C CYS A 449 9.27 0.40 0.79
N PHE A 450 9.39 1.12 -0.32
CA PHE A 450 10.60 1.83 -0.72
C PHE A 450 11.02 2.85 0.35
N ASP A 451 10.06 3.62 0.87
CA ASP A 451 10.33 4.60 1.91
C ASP A 451 10.72 3.93 3.23
N MET A 452 10.09 2.81 3.58
CA MET A 452 10.50 1.99 4.73
C MET A 452 11.92 1.42 4.56
N MET A 453 12.34 1.06 3.35
CA MET A 453 13.71 0.64 3.07
C MET A 453 14.69 1.80 3.32
N ILE A 454 14.36 3.02 2.90
CA ILE A 454 15.16 4.22 3.17
C ILE A 454 15.23 4.50 4.68
N VAL A 455 14.09 4.48 5.39
CA VAL A 455 14.05 4.62 6.86
C VAL A 455 14.94 3.57 7.52
N THR A 456 14.89 2.33 7.06
CA THR A 456 15.71 1.23 7.57
C THR A 456 17.19 1.50 7.31
N ALA A 457 17.57 1.97 6.13
CA ALA A 457 18.95 2.30 5.78
C ALA A 457 19.52 3.44 6.64
N ILE A 458 18.73 4.50 6.86
CA ILE A 458 19.12 5.62 7.74
C ILE A 458 19.26 5.14 9.19
N ALA A 459 18.29 4.36 9.68
CA ALA A 459 18.33 3.78 11.03
C ALA A 459 19.53 2.84 11.23
N TYR A 460 19.89 2.07 10.19
CA TYR A 460 21.04 1.20 10.14
C TYR A 460 22.35 2.01 10.20
N ALA A 461 22.50 3.04 9.37
CA ALA A 461 23.65 3.94 9.41
C ALA A 461 23.82 4.58 10.79
N ALA A 462 22.74 5.09 11.39
CA ALA A 462 22.75 5.66 12.73
C ALA A 462 23.19 4.65 13.81
N PHE A 463 22.71 3.41 13.73
CA PHE A 463 23.11 2.33 14.64
C PHE A 463 24.61 2.06 14.59
N TYR A 464 25.18 2.00 13.39
CA TYR A 464 26.61 1.72 13.19
C TYR A 464 27.51 2.88 13.53
N ALA A 465 27.12 4.11 13.19
CA ALA A 465 27.86 5.31 13.58
C ALA A 465 28.01 5.37 15.10
N GLU A 466 26.94 5.11 15.85
CA GLU A 466 27.01 5.05 17.32
C GLU A 466 27.95 3.93 17.81
N LYS A 467 27.87 2.74 17.20
CA LYS A 467 28.72 1.60 17.57
C LYS A 467 30.21 1.92 17.36
N LEU A 468 30.56 2.57 16.25
CA LEU A 468 31.94 2.97 15.94
C LEU A 468 32.46 4.01 16.94
N VAL A 469 31.67 5.02 17.29
CA VAL A 469 32.06 6.07 18.25
C VAL A 469 32.27 5.47 19.65
N ARG A 470 31.37 4.58 20.10
CA ARG A 470 31.51 3.91 21.40
C ARG A 470 32.72 2.96 21.43
N GLY A 471 32.94 2.22 20.34
CA GLY A 471 34.10 1.32 20.21
C GLY A 471 35.42 2.07 20.32
N ARG A 472 35.55 3.23 19.64
CA ARG A 472 36.76 4.08 19.75
C ARG A 472 36.98 4.58 21.18
N ARG A 473 35.93 5.07 21.87
CA ARG A 473 36.06 5.55 23.26
C ARG A 473 36.48 4.46 24.26
N ALA A 474 36.09 3.21 24.02
CA ALA A 474 36.51 2.08 24.85
C ALA A 474 37.95 1.59 24.57
N SER A 475 38.61 2.10 23.51
CA SER A 475 40.01 1.81 23.20
C SER A 475 40.98 2.89 23.70
N TYR A 476 40.47 4.04 24.16
CA TYR A 476 41.26 5.15 24.74
C TYR A 476 41.17 5.25 26.27
N ASN A 477 40.35 4.41 26.89
CA ASN A 477 40.25 4.19 28.33
C ASN A 477 40.67 2.76 28.62
#